data_AF-A0A3D4PBD6-F1
#
_entry.id   AF-A0A3D4PBD6-F1
#
_cell.length_a   1.000
_cell.length_b   1.000
_cell.length_c   1.000
_cell.angle_alpha   90.00
_cell.angle_beta   90.00
_cell.angle_gamma   90.00
#
_symmetry.space_group_name_H-M   'P 1'
#
loop_
_entity.id
_entity.type
_entity.pdbx_description
1 polymer ?
#
loop_
_entity_poly.entity_id
_entity_poly.type
_entity_poly.pdbx_seq_one_letter_code
_entity_poly.pdbx_strand_id
1 'polypeptide(L)'
;AGNLYAVNLQRQGTIGRVIPNGSTSVFVELPEGSIGNGIRFNADGDFYVADYTGHNILLVDVDTKQIRTFAHNPAMNQPNDLAITDDGTLFASDPNWKEGTGQIWRIDPDGSTHLLASQMGTTNGIEVSPDGKTLYVNESVQRNVWALPINSDRSLGEK
;
A
#
# COMPACT_ATOMS: atom_id res chain seq x y z
N ALA A 1 -0.58 21.64 -12.18
CA ALA A 1 -0.49 21.55 -10.71
C ALA A 1 -1.35 20.37 -10.26
N GLY A 2 -0.83 19.49 -9.40
CA GLY A 2 -1.54 18.31 -8.91
C GLY A 2 -2.18 18.52 -7.54
N ASN A 3 -3.10 17.64 -7.15
CA ASN A 3 -3.63 17.57 -5.79
C ASN A 3 -2.82 16.55 -4.97
N LEU A 4 -2.77 16.72 -3.66
CA LEU A 4 -2.30 15.69 -2.73
C LEU A 4 -3.49 14.95 -2.14
N TYR A 5 -3.29 13.66 -1.86
CA TYR A 5 -4.30 12.82 -1.20
C TYR A 5 -3.71 12.28 0.09
N ALA A 6 -4.50 12.25 1.16
CA ALA A 6 -4.06 11.86 2.49
C ALA A 6 -5.11 10.98 3.17
N VAL A 7 -4.68 9.91 3.84
CA VAL A 7 -5.59 9.06 4.61
C VAL A 7 -6.03 9.75 5.91
N ASN A 8 -7.21 9.38 6.38
CA ASN A 8 -7.79 9.73 7.67
C ASN A 8 -7.87 11.26 7.93
N LEU A 9 -8.11 12.04 6.89
CA LEU A 9 -8.30 13.48 7.01
C LEU A 9 -9.56 13.78 7.85
N GLN A 10 -9.41 14.54 8.93
CA GLN A 10 -10.46 14.84 9.93
C GLN A 10 -10.91 13.64 10.79
N ARG A 11 -11.09 12.45 10.20
CA ARG A 11 -11.45 11.22 10.94
C ARG A 11 -10.97 9.96 10.22
N GLN A 12 -10.85 8.86 10.97
CA GLN A 12 -10.53 7.54 10.43
C GLN A 12 -11.54 7.11 9.35
N GLY A 13 -11.04 6.38 8.35
CA GLY A 13 -11.87 5.87 7.25
C GLY A 13 -12.20 6.91 6.17
N THR A 14 -11.41 7.97 6.05
CA THR A 14 -11.58 8.97 4.99
C THR A 14 -10.32 9.10 4.14
N ILE A 15 -10.49 9.51 2.88
CA ILE A 15 -9.38 10.03 2.08
C ILE A 15 -9.64 11.52 1.89
N GLY A 16 -8.67 12.35 2.25
CA GLY A 16 -8.67 13.78 2.04
C GLY A 16 -8.00 14.16 0.72
N ARG A 17 -8.37 15.33 0.20
CA ARG A 17 -7.72 16.00 -0.93
C ARG A 17 -7.22 17.37 -0.49
N VAL A 18 -5.96 17.67 -0.80
CA VAL A 18 -5.35 18.99 -0.62
C VAL A 18 -5.06 19.56 -2.01
N ILE A 19 -5.66 20.70 -2.32
CA ILE A 19 -5.43 21.39 -3.60
C ILE A 19 -4.19 22.31 -3.50
N PRO A 20 -3.63 22.82 -4.62
CA PRO A 20 -2.36 23.56 -4.62
C PRO A 20 -2.27 24.78 -3.69
N ASN A 21 -3.41 25.39 -3.35
CA ASN A 21 -3.44 26.53 -2.43
C ASN A 21 -3.50 26.13 -0.94
N GLY A 22 -3.41 24.82 -0.63
CA GLY A 22 -3.45 24.27 0.72
C GLY A 22 -4.86 23.99 1.27
N SER A 23 -5.93 24.31 0.54
CA SER A 23 -7.30 23.99 1.01
C SER A 23 -7.52 22.48 1.04
N THR A 24 -8.16 22.00 2.10
CA THR A 24 -8.40 20.57 2.32
C THR A 24 -9.90 20.26 2.30
N SER A 25 -10.25 19.08 1.80
CA SER A 25 -11.62 18.55 1.81
C SER A 25 -11.60 17.03 1.89
N VAL A 26 -12.61 16.41 2.50
CA VAL A 26 -12.84 14.97 2.34
C VAL A 26 -13.14 14.69 0.87
N PHE A 27 -12.40 13.76 0.28
CA PHE A 27 -12.55 13.33 -1.10
C PHE A 27 -13.55 12.18 -1.23
N VAL A 28 -13.32 11.12 -0.45
CA VAL A 28 -14.20 9.95 -0.28
C VAL A 28 -14.19 9.45 1.17
N GLU A 29 -15.25 8.74 1.54
CA GLU A 29 -15.33 7.95 2.76
C GLU A 29 -15.15 6.48 2.37
N LEU A 30 -14.25 5.78 3.06
CA LEU A 30 -14.00 4.36 2.86
C LEU A 30 -15.19 3.54 3.39
N PRO A 31 -15.31 2.26 2.99
CA PRO A 31 -16.31 1.36 3.56
C PRO A 31 -16.29 1.33 5.09
N GLU A 32 -17.44 1.06 5.71
CA GLU A 32 -17.56 1.02 7.16
C GLU A 32 -16.54 0.02 7.76
N GLY A 33 -15.79 0.48 8.76
CA GLY A 33 -14.74 -0.31 9.41
C GLY A 33 -13.38 -0.27 8.72
N SER A 34 -13.27 0.21 7.48
CA SER A 34 -11.98 0.38 6.79
C SER A 34 -11.20 1.57 7.35
N ILE A 35 -9.89 1.41 7.47
CA ILE A 35 -8.97 2.49 7.85
C ILE A 35 -7.75 2.44 6.92
N GLY A 36 -7.65 3.45 6.05
CA GLY A 36 -6.56 3.58 5.09
C GLY A 36 -5.24 3.94 5.77
N ASN A 37 -4.11 3.46 5.23
CA ASN A 37 -2.77 3.83 5.69
C ASN A 37 -1.92 4.40 4.54
N GLY A 38 -1.50 3.57 3.58
CA GLY A 38 -0.81 3.99 2.36
C GLY A 38 -1.76 4.26 1.19
N ILE A 39 -1.35 5.14 0.27
CA ILE A 39 -2.02 5.45 -1.00
C ILE A 39 -1.01 5.28 -2.14
N ARG A 40 -1.40 4.59 -3.21
CA ARG A 40 -0.56 4.46 -4.41
C ARG A 40 -1.36 4.65 -5.68
N PHE A 41 -0.96 5.61 -6.50
CA PHE A 41 -1.58 5.84 -7.81
C PHE A 41 -1.17 4.76 -8.82
N ASN A 42 -2.12 4.36 -9.66
CA ASN A 42 -1.85 3.58 -10.86
C ASN A 42 -1.59 4.50 -12.07
N ALA A 43 -1.31 3.91 -13.24
CA ALA A 43 -1.03 4.67 -14.46
C ALA A 43 -2.26 5.42 -15.03
N ASP A 44 -3.46 4.99 -14.67
CA ASP A 44 -4.72 5.60 -15.13
C ASP A 44 -5.12 6.82 -14.28
N GLY A 45 -4.43 7.07 -13.17
CA GLY A 45 -4.71 8.16 -12.24
C GLY A 45 -5.68 7.81 -11.12
N ASP A 46 -6.18 6.57 -11.09
CA ASP A 46 -6.86 6.00 -9.93
C ASP A 46 -5.84 5.64 -8.84
N PHE A 47 -6.31 5.36 -7.63
CA PHE A 47 -5.39 5.01 -6.55
C PHE A 47 -5.84 3.83 -5.69
N TYR A 48 -4.86 3.02 -5.33
CA TYR A 48 -4.97 1.98 -4.33
C TYR A 48 -4.85 2.56 -2.92
N VAL A 49 -5.55 1.95 -1.97
CA VAL A 49 -5.46 2.25 -0.54
C VAL A 49 -5.23 0.95 0.22
N ALA A 50 -4.20 0.92 1.07
CA ALA A 50 -4.01 -0.17 2.01
C ALA A 50 -4.99 0.00 3.19
N ASP A 51 -5.95 -0.91 3.30
CA ASP A 51 -6.95 -0.94 4.36
C ASP A 51 -6.53 -1.93 5.44
N TYR A 52 -5.97 -1.39 6.52
CA TYR A 52 -5.23 -2.18 7.49
C TYR A 52 -6.17 -2.95 8.43
N THR A 53 -7.39 -2.48 8.67
CA THR A 53 -8.39 -3.17 9.49
C THR A 53 -9.17 -4.21 8.71
N GLY A 54 -9.38 -3.98 7.41
CA GLY A 54 -10.16 -4.87 6.55
C GLY A 54 -9.34 -5.98 5.87
N HIS A 55 -8.01 -5.96 6.00
CA HIS A 55 -7.10 -6.85 5.27
C HIS A 55 -7.28 -6.76 3.74
N ASN A 56 -7.51 -5.52 3.26
CA ASN A 56 -7.81 -5.23 1.86
C ASN A 56 -6.75 -4.32 1.23
N ILE A 57 -6.59 -4.48 -0.08
CA ILE A 57 -6.20 -3.38 -0.96
C ILE A 57 -7.47 -2.89 -1.63
N LEU A 58 -7.86 -1.65 -1.37
CA LEU A 58 -8.97 -0.98 -2.03
C LEU A 58 -8.47 -0.28 -3.29
N LEU A 59 -9.31 -0.12 -4.30
CA LEU A 59 -9.09 0.75 -5.45
C LEU A 59 -10.19 1.80 -5.49
N VAL A 60 -9.78 3.06 -5.60
CA VAL A 60 -10.65 4.23 -5.69
C VAL A 60 -10.53 4.81 -7.09
N ASP A 61 -11.66 4.87 -7.78
CA ASP A 61 -11.80 5.60 -9.03
C ASP A 61 -11.86 7.11 -8.73
N VAL A 62 -10.97 7.90 -9.32
CA VAL A 62 -10.85 9.32 -9.00
C VAL A 62 -11.99 10.15 -9.58
N ASP A 63 -12.54 9.76 -10.72
CA ASP A 63 -13.57 10.52 -11.41
C ASP A 63 -14.95 10.24 -10.83
N THR A 64 -15.27 8.96 -10.66
CA THR A 64 -16.57 8.48 -10.19
C THR A 64 -16.65 8.37 -8.67
N LYS A 65 -15.50 8.41 -7.97
CA LYS A 65 -15.38 8.18 -6.53
C LYS A 65 -15.84 6.80 -6.07
N GLN A 66 -16.00 5.86 -7.00
CA GLN A 66 -16.36 4.49 -6.66
C GLN A 66 -15.18 3.80 -5.97
N ILE A 67 -15.50 2.99 -4.95
CA ILE A 67 -14.52 2.22 -4.20
C ILE A 67 -14.87 0.76 -4.36
N ARG A 68 -13.87 -0.07 -4.69
CA ARG A 68 -14.01 -1.52 -4.69
C ARG A 68 -12.82 -2.17 -4.00
N THR A 69 -13.05 -3.35 -3.44
CA THR A 69 -11.95 -4.23 -3.03
C THR A 69 -11.22 -4.71 -4.29
N PHE A 70 -9.94 -4.38 -4.40
CA PHE A 70 -9.08 -4.87 -5.48
C PHE A 70 -8.50 -6.23 -5.12
N ALA A 71 -8.00 -6.38 -3.88
CA ALA A 71 -7.53 -7.63 -3.33
C ALA A 71 -7.93 -7.75 -1.86
N HIS A 72 -8.20 -8.97 -1.42
CA HIS A 72 -8.45 -9.31 -0.02
C HIS A 72 -7.69 -10.58 0.33
N ASN A 73 -6.99 -10.58 1.46
CA ASN A 73 -6.41 -11.80 2.00
C ASN A 73 -6.39 -11.76 3.54
N PRO A 74 -7.12 -12.67 4.22
CA PRO A 74 -7.19 -12.67 5.68
C PRO A 74 -5.88 -13.08 6.36
N ALA A 75 -4.87 -13.54 5.60
CA ALA A 75 -3.53 -13.84 6.13
C ALA A 75 -2.62 -12.60 6.21
N MET A 76 -3.02 -11.46 5.63
CA MET A 76 -2.34 -10.19 5.86
C MET A 76 -2.59 -9.75 7.31
N ASN A 77 -1.57 -9.26 8.01
CA ASN A 77 -1.72 -8.73 9.36
C ASN A 77 -2.57 -7.45 9.38
N GLN A 78 -2.12 -6.44 8.62
CA GLN A 78 -2.65 -5.09 8.51
C GLN A 78 -1.87 -4.34 7.40
N PRO A 79 -2.25 -4.53 6.12
CA PRO A 79 -1.56 -3.89 4.99
C PRO A 79 -1.31 -2.40 5.25
N ASN A 80 -0.07 -1.95 5.07
CA ASN A 80 0.36 -0.63 5.53
C ASN A 80 0.67 0.31 4.37
N ASP A 81 1.74 0.07 3.63
CA ASP A 81 2.13 0.92 2.51
C ASP A 81 2.26 0.13 1.21
N LEU A 82 2.23 0.83 0.07
CA LEU A 82 2.12 0.24 -1.26
C LEU A 82 3.16 0.82 -2.23
N ALA A 83 3.87 -0.08 -2.89
CA ALA A 83 4.67 0.22 -4.07
C ALA A 83 4.03 -0.42 -5.30
N ILE A 84 4.28 0.15 -6.48
CA ILE A 84 3.75 -0.37 -7.76
C ILE A 84 4.86 -0.42 -8.80
N THR A 85 4.90 -1.47 -9.59
CA THR A 85 5.74 -1.59 -10.79
C THR A 85 5.03 -1.01 -12.01
N ASP A 86 5.78 -0.86 -13.11
CA ASP A 86 5.28 -0.42 -14.41
C ASP A 86 4.21 -1.33 -15.01
N ASP A 87 4.28 -2.63 -14.75
CA ASP A 87 3.28 -3.61 -15.16
C ASP A 87 2.03 -3.66 -14.24
N GLY A 88 1.96 -2.82 -13.21
CA GLY A 88 0.82 -2.73 -12.29
C GLY A 88 0.86 -3.74 -11.14
N THR A 89 1.91 -4.55 -11.01
CA THR A 89 2.11 -5.39 -9.82
C THR A 89 2.32 -4.50 -8.58
N LEU A 90 1.60 -4.79 -7.50
CA LEU A 90 1.78 -4.11 -6.23
C LEU A 90 2.67 -4.92 -5.29
N PHE A 91 3.44 -4.21 -4.47
CA PHE A 91 4.05 -4.74 -3.27
C PHE A 91 3.44 -4.04 -2.05
N ALA A 92 3.02 -4.82 -1.06
CA ALA A 92 2.49 -4.29 0.19
C ALA A 92 3.37 -4.69 1.37
N SER A 93 3.70 -3.71 2.21
CA SER A 93 4.22 -3.99 3.55
C SER A 93 3.09 -4.36 4.49
N ASP A 94 3.36 -5.27 5.42
CA ASP A 94 2.31 -5.87 6.25
C ASP A 94 2.81 -6.09 7.69
N PRO A 95 2.98 -5.01 8.48
CA PRO A 95 3.51 -5.06 9.83
C PRO A 95 2.62 -5.86 10.77
N ASN A 96 3.23 -6.53 11.74
CA ASN A 96 2.56 -6.93 12.97
C ASN A 96 3.18 -6.13 14.13
N TRP A 97 2.60 -4.97 14.41
CA TRP A 97 3.07 -4.06 15.47
C TRP A 97 3.13 -4.71 16.85
N LYS A 98 2.19 -5.62 17.15
CA LYS A 98 2.11 -6.26 18.47
C LYS A 98 3.29 -7.20 18.70
N GLU A 99 3.62 -8.00 17.69
CA GLU A 99 4.68 -9.01 17.79
C GLU A 99 6.05 -8.46 17.32
N GLY A 100 6.11 -7.23 16.82
CA GLY A 100 7.35 -6.62 16.32
C GLY A 100 7.88 -7.28 15.04
N THR A 101 7.02 -7.98 14.30
CA THR A 101 7.34 -8.69 13.06
C THR A 101 6.61 -8.05 11.87
N GLY A 102 6.75 -8.61 10.67
CA GLY A 102 6.06 -8.13 9.48
C GLY A 102 6.24 -9.07 8.30
N GLN A 103 5.51 -8.76 7.24
CA GLN A 103 5.47 -9.53 6.01
C GLN A 103 5.58 -8.60 4.79
N ILE A 104 5.88 -9.18 3.63
CA ILE A 104 5.77 -8.52 2.33
C ILE A 104 4.87 -9.37 1.43
N TRP A 105 3.90 -8.72 0.81
CA TRP A 105 2.98 -9.32 -0.13
C TRP A 105 3.19 -8.77 -1.54
N ARG A 106 3.04 -9.63 -2.54
CA ARG A 106 2.78 -9.24 -3.93
C ARG A 106 1.30 -9.30 -4.20
N ILE A 107 0.78 -8.33 -4.94
CA ILE A 107 -0.57 -8.38 -5.49
C ILE A 107 -0.46 -8.19 -7.00
N ASP A 108 -0.89 -9.19 -7.76
CA ASP A 108 -0.81 -9.16 -9.22
C ASP A 108 -1.93 -8.27 -9.80
N PRO A 109 -1.83 -7.82 -11.07
CA PRO A 109 -2.85 -6.96 -11.69
C PRO A 109 -4.28 -7.52 -11.73
N ASP A 110 -4.43 -8.85 -11.57
CA ASP A 110 -5.72 -9.54 -11.46
C ASP A 110 -6.29 -9.57 -10.03
N GLY A 111 -5.56 -9.05 -9.05
CA GLY A 111 -5.93 -9.04 -7.63
C GLY A 111 -5.51 -10.27 -6.84
N SER A 112 -4.82 -11.24 -7.46
CA SER A 112 -4.27 -12.40 -6.74
C SER A 112 -3.13 -11.97 -5.81
N THR A 113 -3.01 -12.63 -4.66
CA THR A 113 -2.08 -12.24 -3.59
C THR A 113 -1.09 -13.36 -3.29
N HIS A 114 0.18 -12.99 -3.11
CA HIS A 114 1.27 -13.94 -2.87
C HIS A 114 2.16 -13.45 -1.73
N LEU A 115 2.40 -14.29 -0.74
CA LEU A 115 3.31 -13.98 0.36
C LEU A 115 4.76 -14.13 -0.13
N LEU A 116 5.54 -13.05 -0.09
CA LEU A 116 6.93 -13.02 -0.56
C LEU A 116 7.93 -13.20 0.57
N ALA A 117 7.64 -12.64 1.75
CA ALA A 117 8.48 -12.75 2.93
C ALA A 117 7.61 -12.77 4.19
N SER A 118 7.82 -13.76 5.06
CA SER A 118 7.04 -13.95 6.30
C SER A 118 7.83 -13.72 7.60
N GLN A 119 9.15 -13.57 7.49
CA GLN A 119 10.07 -13.49 8.62
C GLN A 119 10.81 -12.14 8.65
N MET A 120 10.07 -11.05 8.46
CA MET A 120 10.61 -9.69 8.56
C MET A 120 10.37 -9.11 9.96
N GLY A 121 11.11 -8.04 10.28
CA GLY A 121 10.74 -7.10 11.33
C GLY A 121 9.49 -6.29 10.97
N THR A 122 9.18 -5.23 11.70
CA THR A 122 7.97 -4.42 11.52
C THR A 122 8.01 -3.60 10.23
N THR A 123 7.69 -4.23 9.11
CA THR A 123 7.68 -3.65 7.75
C THR A 123 6.76 -2.43 7.67
N ASN A 124 7.20 -1.34 7.03
CA ASN A 124 6.40 -0.11 6.94
C ASN A 124 6.51 0.56 5.56
N GLY A 125 7.22 1.67 5.40
CA GLY A 125 7.46 2.27 4.10
C GLY A 125 8.11 1.27 3.13
N ILE A 126 7.60 1.24 1.91
CA ILE A 126 7.99 0.30 0.86
C ILE A 126 7.99 1.00 -0.50
N GLU A 127 9.01 0.78 -1.33
CA GLU A 127 9.10 1.42 -2.66
C GLU A 127 9.94 0.61 -3.64
N VAL A 128 9.54 0.63 -4.92
CA VAL A 128 10.29 0.02 -6.01
C VAL A 128 11.27 1.04 -6.60
N SER A 129 12.51 0.61 -6.88
CA SER A 129 13.51 1.44 -7.53
C SER A 129 13.06 1.91 -8.91
N PRO A 130 13.56 3.06 -9.42
CA PRO A 130 13.18 3.56 -10.74
C PRO A 130 13.44 2.60 -11.92
N ASP A 131 14.38 1.66 -11.78
CA ASP A 131 14.67 0.64 -12.79
C ASP A 131 13.86 -0.67 -12.61
N GLY A 132 13.00 -0.73 -11.59
CA GLY A 132 12.09 -1.85 -11.32
C GLY A 132 12.78 -3.10 -10.74
N LYS A 133 14.05 -3.01 -10.31
CA LYS A 133 14.88 -4.17 -9.94
C LYS A 133 15.15 -4.29 -8.45
N THR A 134 14.77 -3.31 -7.64
CA THR A 134 15.02 -3.33 -6.20
C THR A 134 13.77 -2.88 -5.46
N LEU A 135 13.38 -3.65 -4.45
CA LEU A 135 12.36 -3.28 -3.50
C LEU A 135 13.04 -2.77 -2.22
N TYR A 136 12.81 -1.52 -1.89
CA TYR A 136 13.19 -0.94 -0.62
C TYR A 136 12.07 -1.13 0.40
N VAL A 137 12.42 -1.55 1.62
CA VAL A 137 11.45 -1.68 2.71
C VAL A 137 12.12 -1.38 4.04
N ASN A 138 11.48 -0.57 4.88
CA ASN A 138 11.98 -0.33 6.23
C ASN A 138 11.31 -1.26 7.25
N GLU A 139 12.07 -1.60 8.30
CA GLU A 139 11.56 -2.24 9.51
C GLU A 139 11.56 -1.21 10.65
N SER A 140 10.40 -0.67 11.01
CA SER A 140 10.28 0.51 11.89
C SER A 140 10.83 0.26 13.29
N VAL A 141 10.52 -0.90 13.88
CA VAL A 141 10.99 -1.25 15.23
C VAL A 141 12.49 -1.58 15.21
N GLN A 142 12.95 -2.26 14.18
CA GLN A 142 14.33 -2.72 14.03
C GLN A 142 15.28 -1.63 13.52
N ARG A 143 14.74 -0.52 12.98
CA ARG A 143 15.48 0.63 12.43
C ARG A 143 16.40 0.25 11.27
N ASN A 144 15.98 -0.72 10.47
CA ASN A 144 16.67 -1.14 9.25
C ASN A 144 15.93 -0.65 8.02
N VAL A 145 16.68 -0.45 6.93
CA VAL A 145 16.14 -0.34 5.58
C VAL A 145 16.83 -1.40 4.74
N TRP A 146 16.03 -2.25 4.10
CA TRP A 146 16.49 -3.31 3.23
C TRP A 146 16.36 -2.89 1.77
N ALA A 147 17.25 -3.42 0.93
CA ALA A 147 17.20 -3.29 -0.52
C ALA A 147 17.23 -4.71 -1.08
N LEU A 148 16.07 -5.21 -1.52
CA LEU A 148 15.90 -6.59 -1.95
C LEU A 148 15.81 -6.65 -3.48
N PRO A 149 16.53 -7.55 -4.16
CA PRO A 149 16.37 -7.73 -5.60
C PRO A 149 14.94 -8.13 -5.95
N ILE A 150 14.39 -7.58 -7.04
CA ILE A 150 13.13 -8.03 -7.64
C ILE A 150 13.48 -8.92 -8.82
N ASN A 151 13.12 -10.19 -8.75
CA ASN A 151 13.32 -11.15 -9.83
C ASN A 151 12.31 -10.90 -10.97
N SER A 152 12.56 -11.52 -12.13
CA SER A 152 11.71 -11.35 -13.32
C SER A 152 10.27 -11.85 -13.14
N ASP A 153 10.05 -12.79 -12.22
CA ASP A 153 8.73 -13.30 -11.83
C ASP A 153 8.11 -12.52 -10.65
N ARG A 154 8.70 -11.36 -10.32
CA ARG A 154 8.33 -10.49 -9.20
C ARG A 154 8.48 -11.15 -7.81
N SER A 155 9.20 -12.26 -7.69
CA SER A 155 9.68 -12.76 -6.40
C SER A 155 10.84 -11.89 -5.89
N LEU A 156 11.18 -12.02 -4.60
CA LEU A 156 12.30 -11.29 -3.99
C LEU A 156 13.56 -12.15 -3.93
N GLY A 157 14.71 -11.51 -4.13
CA GLY A 157 16.00 -12.07 -3.80
C GLY A 157 16.26 -12.10 -2.30
N GLU A 158 17.39 -12.68 -1.90
CA GLU A 158 17.79 -12.75 -0.50
C GLU A 158 18.06 -11.36 0.11
N LYS A 159 17.91 -11.33 1.44
CA LYS A 159 18.14 -10.19 2.32
C LYS A 159 19.61 -9.99 2.66
#